data_AF-A0AAW1UKV3-F1
#
_entry.id   AF-A0AAW1UKV3-F1
#
_cell.length_a   1.000
_cell.length_b   1.000
_cell.length_c   1.000
_cell.angle_alpha   90.00
_cell.angle_beta   90.00
_cell.angle_gamma   90.00
#
_symmetry.space_group_name_H-M   'P 1'
#
loop_
_entity.id
_entity.type
_entity.pdbx_description
1 polymer ?
#
loop_
_entity_poly.entity_id
_entity_poly.type
_entity_poly.pdbx_seq_one_letter_code
_entity_poly.pdbx_strand_id
1 'polypeptide(L)'
;MTYKWCVVPQCTNTSIKTPEKMFVNLPPNTKLLKKWLILSRRNPKDIAAKSHAFMCEDHFNMEKDMANYTQYQMGFSKAIIMVKGAMPSKFECQLDRKRRLSDPTMLRTAFIKRLKTNIYQETKAEPDVPPGTSALNDDSDIPQMSEETLIPTYCDNETSTEPISSVDKQI
;
A
#
# COMPACT_ATOMS: atom_id res chain seq x y z
N MET A 1 15.14 25.58 17.19
CA MET A 1 14.26 24.54 16.61
C MET A 1 15.17 23.49 16.00
N THR A 2 15.05 22.21 16.37
CA THR A 2 15.93 21.14 15.87
C THR A 2 15.50 20.70 14.49
N TYR A 3 16.44 20.58 13.55
CA TYR A 3 16.15 20.11 12.19
C TYR A 3 15.74 18.63 12.22
N LYS A 4 14.55 18.33 11.72
CA LYS A 4 14.02 16.96 11.59
C LYS A 4 13.83 16.62 10.12
N TRP A 5 14.18 15.41 9.74
CA TRP A 5 14.00 14.90 8.38
C TRP A 5 13.47 13.47 8.44
N CYS A 6 12.63 13.11 7.47
CA CYS A 6 12.04 11.78 7.45
C CYS A 6 13.05 10.73 6.97
N VAL A 7 13.19 9.65 7.74
CA VAL A 7 14.07 8.53 7.42
C VAL A 7 13.61 7.74 6.20
N VAL A 8 12.35 7.78 5.80
CA VAL A 8 11.84 6.95 4.70
C VAL A 8 12.50 7.36 3.37
N PRO A 9 13.13 6.44 2.61
CA PRO A 9 13.66 6.74 1.28
C PRO A 9 12.58 7.32 0.38
N GLN A 10 12.95 8.31 -0.44
CA GLN A 10 12.05 9.05 -1.35
C GLN A 10 11.03 9.97 -0.65
N CYS A 11 11.00 10.01 0.69
CA CYS A 11 10.23 11.01 1.41
C CYS A 11 11.03 12.32 1.52
N THR A 12 10.46 13.42 1.07
CA THR A 12 11.10 14.75 1.08
C THR A 12 10.65 15.63 2.25
N ASN A 13 9.84 15.10 3.16
CA ASN A 13 9.31 15.83 4.31
C ASN A 13 10.41 16.13 5.32
N THR A 14 10.49 17.40 5.72
CA THR A 14 11.45 17.91 6.72
C THR A 14 10.76 18.96 7.57
N SER A 15 11.28 19.26 8.76
CA SER A 15 10.73 20.30 9.64
C SER A 15 10.79 21.71 9.03
N ILE A 16 11.56 21.90 7.96
CA ILE A 16 11.64 23.17 7.22
C ILE A 16 10.60 23.21 6.10
N LYS A 17 10.52 22.16 5.28
CA LYS A 17 9.58 22.11 4.14
C LYS A 17 8.13 21.90 4.58
N THR A 18 7.92 21.17 5.66
CA THR A 18 6.61 20.78 6.17
C THR A 18 6.58 21.00 7.69
N PRO A 19 6.53 22.26 8.15
CA PRO A 19 6.62 22.60 9.58
C PRO A 19 5.37 22.17 10.38
N GLU A 20 4.22 22.08 9.72
CA GLU A 20 2.94 21.69 10.33
C GLU A 20 2.84 20.19 10.58
N LYS A 21 3.65 19.39 9.86
CA LYS A 21 3.60 17.93 9.96
C LYS A 21 4.29 17.43 11.22
N MET A 22 3.73 16.39 11.82
CA MET A 22 4.35 15.72 12.95
C MET A 22 5.51 14.82 12.51
N PHE A 23 6.56 14.79 13.33
CA PHE A 23 7.73 13.92 13.17
C PHE A 23 7.87 13.04 14.41
N VAL A 24 7.61 11.75 14.26
CA VAL A 24 7.68 10.73 15.30
C VAL A 24 9.13 10.25 15.43
N ASN A 25 9.64 10.21 16.66
CA ASN A 25 10.94 9.61 16.95
C ASN A 25 10.93 8.11 16.66
N LEU A 26 12.04 7.60 16.12
CA LEU A 26 12.19 6.16 16.01
C LEU A 26 12.24 5.53 17.41
N PRO A 27 11.64 4.34 17.60
CA PRO A 27 11.56 3.71 18.91
C PRO A 27 12.95 3.28 19.40
N PRO A 28 13.27 3.48 20.69
CA PRO A 28 14.59 3.12 21.24
C PRO A 28 14.79 1.61 21.34
N ASN A 29 13.71 0.82 21.30
CA ASN A 29 13.79 -0.64 21.33
C ASN A 29 14.37 -1.17 20.01
N THR A 30 15.54 -1.82 20.09
CA THR A 30 16.27 -2.34 18.93
C THR A 30 15.46 -3.30 18.07
N LYS A 31 14.59 -4.14 18.64
CA LYS A 31 13.77 -5.09 17.85
C LYS A 31 12.69 -4.36 17.07
N LEU A 32 12.02 -3.40 17.69
CA LEU A 32 10.97 -2.59 17.06
C LEU A 32 11.56 -1.66 16.00
N LEU A 33 12.69 -1.02 16.31
CA LEU A 33 13.46 -0.19 15.39
C LEU A 33 13.82 -0.95 14.11
N LYS A 34 14.40 -2.16 14.25
CA LYS A 34 14.75 -3.01 13.11
C LYS A 34 13.55 -3.26 12.21
N LYS A 35 12.37 -3.54 12.77
CA LYS A 35 11.13 -3.72 12.00
C LYS A 35 10.74 -2.45 11.25
N TRP A 36 10.75 -1.29 11.91
CA TRP A 36 10.44 0.00 11.28
C TRP A 36 11.39 0.33 10.11
N LEU A 37 12.69 0.07 10.29
CA LEU A 37 13.70 0.28 9.25
C LEU A 37 13.50 -0.68 8.07
N ILE A 38 13.24 -1.96 8.33
CA ILE A 38 12.95 -2.94 7.28
C ILE A 38 11.70 -2.55 6.49
N LEU A 39 10.61 -2.15 7.16
CA LEU A 39 9.37 -1.74 6.51
C LEU A 39 9.56 -0.51 5.61
N SER A 40 10.40 0.43 6.06
CA SER A 40 10.80 1.60 5.29
C SER A 40 11.90 1.34 4.26
N ARG A 41 12.40 0.09 4.14
CA ARG A 41 13.48 -0.32 3.22
C ARG A 41 14.83 0.36 3.50
N ARG A 42 15.10 0.63 4.77
CA ARG A 42 16.41 1.04 5.27
C ARG A 42 17.14 -0.18 5.84
N ASN A 43 18.46 -0.22 5.67
CA ASN A 43 19.28 -1.22 6.33
C ASN A 43 19.33 -0.91 7.84
N PRO A 44 18.96 -1.85 8.72
CA PRO A 44 18.97 -1.60 10.16
C PRO A 44 20.35 -1.35 10.77
N LYS A 45 21.43 -1.61 10.03
CA LYS A 45 22.81 -1.32 10.45
C LYS A 45 23.17 0.15 10.28
N ASP A 46 22.49 0.87 9.39
CA ASP A 46 22.82 2.26 9.05
C ASP A 46 22.37 3.25 10.13
N ILE A 47 21.40 2.85 10.96
CA ILE A 47 20.74 3.72 11.93
C ILE A 47 20.80 3.06 13.31
N ALA A 48 21.60 3.66 14.19
CA ALA A 48 21.70 3.23 15.57
C ALA A 48 20.43 3.55 16.36
N ALA A 49 20.08 2.72 17.34
CA ALA A 49 18.88 2.89 18.17
C ALA A 49 18.86 4.18 19.00
N LYS A 50 20.03 4.79 19.25
CA LYS A 50 20.16 6.06 19.97
C LYS A 50 20.21 7.28 19.04
N SER A 51 20.13 7.08 17.72
CA SER A 51 20.17 8.19 16.77
C SER A 51 18.88 9.01 16.82
N HIS A 52 18.99 10.31 16.56
CA HIS A 52 17.85 11.21 16.40
C HIS A 52 17.27 11.08 14.98
N ALA A 53 16.75 9.89 14.66
CA ALA A 53 16.04 9.63 13.42
C ALA A 53 14.53 9.79 13.61
N PHE A 54 13.85 10.31 12.59
CA PHE A 54 12.42 10.61 12.64
C PHE A 54 11.67 10.00 11.46
N MET A 55 10.37 9.75 11.63
CA MET A 55 9.44 9.40 10.56
C MET A 55 8.27 10.38 10.58
N CYS A 56 7.91 10.96 9.43
CA CYS A 56 6.82 11.92 9.36
C CYS A 56 5.45 11.23 9.44
N GLU A 57 4.41 12.02 9.69
CA GLU A 57 3.07 11.51 9.93
C GLU A 57 2.42 10.75 8.77
N ASP A 58 2.78 11.09 7.52
CA ASP A 58 2.30 10.44 6.30
C ASP A 58 2.48 8.92 6.30
N HIS A 59 3.38 8.39 7.13
CA HIS A 59 3.67 6.95 7.23
C HIS A 59 2.79 6.18 8.20
N PHE A 60 1.97 6.86 9.00
CA PHE A 60 1.11 6.28 10.01
C PHE A 60 -0.36 6.65 9.79
N ASN A 61 -1.23 6.01 10.56
CA ASN A 61 -2.58 6.48 10.77
C ASN A 61 -2.66 7.14 12.15
N MET A 62 -2.40 8.45 12.22
CA MET A 62 -2.22 9.15 13.50
C MET A 62 -3.39 9.00 14.48
N GLU A 63 -4.61 8.99 13.97
CA GLU A 63 -5.81 8.81 14.80
C GLU A 63 -5.86 7.44 15.50
N LYS A 64 -5.31 6.39 14.86
CA LYS A 64 -5.32 5.02 15.38
C LYS A 64 -4.01 4.62 16.05
N ASP A 65 -2.89 5.09 15.51
CA ASP A 65 -1.54 4.67 15.89
C ASP A 65 -0.96 5.53 17.02
N MET A 66 -1.53 6.70 17.30
CA MET A 66 -1.11 7.57 18.40
C MET A 66 -2.04 7.42 19.61
N ALA A 67 -1.49 7.00 20.74
CA ALA A 67 -2.24 6.76 21.97
C ALA A 67 -2.80 8.06 22.58
N ASN A 68 -2.12 9.18 22.38
CA ASN A 68 -2.48 10.48 22.94
C ASN A 68 -2.88 11.51 21.87
N TYR A 69 -3.42 11.06 20.74
CA TYR A 69 -3.79 11.93 19.61
C TYR A 69 -4.61 13.15 20.02
N THR A 70 -5.73 12.94 20.72
CA THR A 70 -6.60 14.03 21.18
C THR A 70 -5.88 15.00 22.12
N GLN A 71 -5.07 14.48 23.05
CA GLN A 71 -4.32 15.34 23.99
C GLN A 71 -3.24 16.15 23.29
N TYR A 72 -2.58 15.57 22.28
CA TYR A 72 -1.59 16.25 21.46
C TYR A 72 -2.25 17.36 20.63
N GLN A 73 -3.36 17.03 19.95
CA GLN A 73 -4.10 17.96 19.11
C GLN A 73 -4.67 19.16 19.88
N MET A 74 -5.16 18.91 21.10
CA MET A 74 -5.68 19.96 21.98
C MET A 74 -4.59 20.74 22.73
N GLY A 75 -3.30 20.42 22.52
CA GLY A 75 -2.18 21.10 23.16
C GLY A 75 -1.93 20.74 24.63
N PHE A 76 -2.65 19.75 25.18
CA PHE A 76 -2.43 19.26 26.54
C PHE A 76 -1.14 18.44 26.70
N SER A 77 -0.60 17.89 25.60
CA SER A 77 0.69 17.22 25.58
C SER A 77 1.53 17.64 24.40
N LYS A 78 2.83 17.88 24.62
CA LYS A 78 3.82 18.14 23.56
C LYS A 78 4.52 16.87 23.08
N ALA A 79 4.35 15.75 23.78
CA ALA A 79 5.00 14.49 23.47
C ALA A 79 4.09 13.63 22.59
N ILE A 80 4.65 13.03 21.54
CA ILE A 80 3.95 12.06 20.70
C ILE A 80 4.15 10.67 21.32
N ILE A 81 3.06 10.00 21.69
CA ILE A 81 3.06 8.67 22.28
C ILE A 81 2.36 7.72 21.32
N MET A 82 3.12 6.79 20.74
CA MET A 82 2.58 5.76 19.85
C MET A 82 1.93 4.62 20.65
N VAL A 83 0.86 4.04 20.11
CA VAL A 83 0.27 2.80 20.63
C VAL A 83 1.32 1.69 20.63
N LYS A 84 1.27 0.80 21.63
CA LYS A 84 2.20 -0.33 21.72
C LYS A 84 2.08 -1.21 20.47
N GLY A 85 3.18 -1.34 19.75
CA GLY A 85 3.24 -2.16 18.53
C GLY A 85 2.80 -1.44 17.26
N ALA A 86 2.50 -0.14 17.31
CA ALA A 86 2.27 0.65 16.11
C ALA A 86 3.45 0.54 15.12
N MET A 87 3.13 0.40 13.84
CA MET A 87 4.10 0.22 12.76
C MET A 87 3.75 1.16 11.61
N PRO A 88 4.76 1.73 10.93
CA PRO A 88 4.50 2.48 9.72
C PRO A 88 3.94 1.54 8.64
N SER A 89 2.79 1.93 8.08
CA SER A 89 2.02 1.12 7.12
C SER A 89 1.95 1.78 5.74
N LYS A 90 2.01 3.12 5.70
CA LYS A 90 1.84 3.91 4.47
C LYS A 90 3.20 4.30 3.89
N PHE A 91 3.43 3.94 2.62
CA PHE A 91 4.68 4.21 1.90
C PHE A 91 4.41 4.66 0.47
N GLU A 92 3.51 5.63 0.30
CA GLU A 92 3.09 6.12 -1.02
C GLU A 92 4.19 6.83 -1.80
N CYS A 93 5.16 7.43 -1.09
CA CYS A 93 6.36 8.02 -1.68
C CYS A 93 7.24 7.01 -2.43
N GLN A 94 7.13 5.72 -2.12
CA GLN A 94 7.88 4.65 -2.77
C GLN A 94 7.11 4.13 -3.99
N LEU A 95 7.25 4.80 -5.14
CA LEU A 95 6.47 4.49 -6.35
C LEU A 95 6.71 3.07 -6.88
N ASP A 96 7.91 2.53 -6.67
CA ASP A 96 8.26 1.16 -7.04
C ASP A 96 7.51 0.11 -6.19
N ARG A 97 6.99 0.46 -5.02
CA ARG A 97 6.08 -0.37 -4.23
C ARG A 97 4.74 -0.55 -4.94
N LYS A 98 4.23 0.48 -5.62
CA LYS A 98 2.96 0.41 -6.39
C LYS A 98 3.11 -0.52 -7.58
N ARG A 99 4.18 -0.38 -8.37
CA ARG A 99 4.44 -1.18 -9.58
C ARG A 99 4.36 -2.69 -9.34
N ARG A 100 4.85 -3.19 -8.20
CA ARG A 100 4.81 -4.63 -7.88
C ARG A 100 3.40 -5.16 -7.57
N LEU A 101 2.49 -4.30 -7.13
CA LEU A 101 1.12 -4.70 -6.76
C LEU A 101 0.13 -4.44 -7.89
N SER A 102 0.37 -3.41 -8.71
CA SER A 102 -0.54 -3.00 -9.78
C SER A 102 -0.36 -3.78 -11.08
N ASP A 103 0.81 -4.38 -11.31
CA ASP A 103 1.11 -5.12 -12.53
C ASP A 103 0.99 -6.63 -12.30
N PRO A 104 -0.06 -7.29 -12.83
CA PRO A 104 -0.25 -8.74 -12.71
C PRO A 104 0.91 -9.54 -13.30
N THR A 105 1.64 -8.98 -14.27
CA THR A 105 2.78 -9.65 -14.91
C THR A 105 4.01 -9.69 -13.98
N MET A 106 4.10 -8.74 -13.04
CA MET A 106 5.17 -8.65 -12.04
C MET A 106 4.85 -9.39 -10.73
N LEU A 107 3.61 -9.90 -10.57
CA LEU A 107 3.24 -10.70 -9.41
C LEU A 107 3.89 -12.08 -9.49
N ARG A 108 4.49 -12.52 -8.39
CA ARG A 108 5.05 -13.87 -8.31
C ARG A 108 3.94 -14.90 -8.50
N THR A 109 4.21 -15.92 -9.30
CA THR A 109 3.26 -17.02 -9.60
C THR A 109 2.66 -17.64 -8.33
N ALA A 110 3.46 -17.80 -7.27
CA ALA A 110 2.99 -18.33 -5.98
C ALA A 110 1.94 -17.42 -5.31
N PHE A 111 2.07 -16.10 -5.44
CA PHE A 111 1.11 -15.13 -4.90
C PHE A 111 -0.21 -15.18 -5.69
N ILE A 112 -0.13 -15.23 -7.03
CA ILE A 112 -1.31 -15.40 -7.89
C ILE A 112 -2.05 -16.70 -7.56
N LYS A 113 -1.32 -17.82 -7.40
CA LYS A 113 -1.90 -19.11 -7.01
C LYS A 113 -2.67 -19.00 -5.68
N ARG A 114 -2.08 -18.36 -4.66
CA ARG A 114 -2.74 -18.16 -3.36
C ARG A 114 -3.99 -17.27 -3.44
N LEU A 115 -3.94 -16.18 -4.21
CA LEU A 115 -5.09 -15.33 -4.44
C LEU A 115 -6.24 -16.10 -5.12
N LYS A 116 -5.94 -16.84 -6.19
CA LYS A 116 -6.93 -17.66 -6.90
C LYS A 116 -7.56 -18.72 -6.00
N THR A 117 -6.77 -19.41 -5.18
CA THR A 117 -7.29 -20.40 -4.23
C THR A 117 -8.15 -19.78 -3.14
N ASN A 118 -7.79 -18.57 -2.66
CA ASN A 118 -8.53 -17.88 -1.62
C ASN A 118 -9.91 -17.44 -2.12
N ILE A 119 -9.97 -16.80 -3.30
CA ILE A 119 -11.23 -16.44 -3.98
C ILE A 119 -12.10 -17.68 -4.21
N TYR A 120 -11.53 -18.79 -4.71
CA TYR A 120 -12.28 -20.03 -4.93
C TYR A 120 -12.89 -20.58 -3.62
N GLN A 121 -12.14 -20.53 -2.51
CA GLN A 121 -12.66 -20.99 -1.21
C GLN A 121 -13.77 -20.09 -0.69
N GLU A 122 -13.66 -18.77 -0.82
CA GLU A 122 -14.71 -17.82 -0.46
C GLU A 122 -16.00 -18.10 -1.25
N THR A 123 -15.90 -18.32 -2.58
CA THR A 123 -17.08 -18.64 -3.41
C THR A 123 -17.71 -20.00 -3.11
N LYS A 124 -16.95 -20.94 -2.53
CA LYS A 124 -17.44 -22.28 -2.18
C LYS A 124 -18.06 -22.31 -0.78
N ALA A 125 -17.91 -21.24 -0.01
CA ALA A 125 -18.39 -21.11 1.36
C ALA A 125 -19.75 -20.39 1.47
N GLU A 126 -20.56 -20.37 0.39
CA GLU A 126 -21.97 -19.99 0.50
C GLU A 126 -22.72 -20.94 1.46
N PRO A 127 -23.60 -20.42 2.34
CA PRO A 127 -24.37 -21.22 3.30
C PRO A 127 -25.49 -22.03 2.62
N ASP A 128 -25.70 -23.24 3.13
CA ASP A 128 -26.84 -24.10 2.79
C ASP A 128 -28.17 -23.35 2.99
N VAL A 129 -28.85 -22.98 1.91
CA VAL A 129 -30.29 -22.69 1.95
C VAL A 129 -31.03 -24.03 1.97
N PRO A 130 -31.79 -24.37 3.03
CA PRO A 130 -32.47 -25.64 3.12
C PRO A 130 -33.64 -25.75 2.12
N PRO A 131 -33.89 -26.94 1.54
CA PRO A 131 -35.02 -27.16 0.64
C PRO A 131 -36.31 -27.47 1.40
N GLY A 132 -37.37 -26.70 1.12
CA GLY A 132 -38.74 -27.20 1.06
C GLY A 132 -39.73 -26.76 2.13
N THR A 133 -40.69 -25.91 1.74
CA THR A 133 -42.13 -26.13 1.95
C THR A 133 -42.91 -25.57 0.74
N SER A 134 -43.68 -26.44 0.07
CA SER A 134 -44.73 -26.14 -0.91
C SER A 134 -45.86 -25.29 -0.26
N ALA A 135 -46.73 -24.53 -0.93
CA ALA A 135 -47.37 -24.68 -2.23
C ALA A 135 -48.04 -23.36 -2.72
N LEU A 136 -48.09 -23.17 -4.06
CA LEU A 136 -49.19 -22.63 -4.89
C LEU A 136 -49.67 -21.15 -4.75
N ASN A 137 -49.40 -20.29 -5.74
CA ASN A 137 -50.28 -20.05 -6.91
C ASN A 137 -49.79 -18.90 -7.84
N ASP A 138 -49.86 -19.20 -9.14
CA ASP A 138 -50.25 -18.42 -10.32
C ASP A 138 -49.68 -17.01 -10.66
N ASP A 139 -49.05 -17.02 -11.84
CA ASP A 139 -49.39 -16.26 -13.06
C ASP A 139 -48.49 -15.12 -13.55
N SER A 140 -48.31 -15.18 -14.87
CA SER A 140 -47.96 -14.15 -15.86
C SER A 140 -46.50 -13.73 -16.10
N ASP A 141 -46.08 -14.10 -17.31
CA ASP A 141 -45.35 -13.32 -18.33
C ASP A 141 -43.82 -13.30 -18.38
N ILE A 142 -43.33 -14.13 -19.31
CA ILE A 142 -42.07 -14.03 -20.07
C ILE A 142 -42.14 -12.80 -20.98
N PRO A 143 -41.06 -12.01 -21.11
CA PRO A 143 -40.45 -11.91 -22.44
C PRO A 143 -38.96 -12.27 -22.49
N GLN A 144 -38.62 -13.08 -23.49
CA GLN A 144 -37.28 -13.35 -24.03
C GLN A 144 -36.66 -12.09 -24.67
N MET A 145 -35.32 -11.96 -24.64
CA MET A 145 -34.47 -11.41 -25.72
C MET A 145 -32.99 -11.55 -25.30
N SER A 146 -32.29 -12.58 -25.78
CA SER A 146 -31.39 -12.58 -26.95
C SER A 146 -29.96 -12.07 -26.66
N GLU A 147 -29.07 -13.05 -26.45
CA GLU A 147 -27.77 -13.25 -27.12
C GLU A 147 -27.16 -12.10 -27.95
N GLU A 148 -25.91 -11.72 -27.62
CA GLU A 148 -24.75 -11.56 -28.53
C GLU A 148 -23.61 -10.82 -27.79
N THR A 149 -22.55 -11.53 -27.40
CA THR A 149 -21.20 -11.50 -28.02
C THR A 149 -20.58 -10.11 -28.16
N LEU A 150 -19.44 -9.87 -27.49
CA LEU A 150 -18.26 -9.34 -28.18
C LEU A 150 -16.97 -9.60 -27.37
N ILE A 151 -16.15 -10.47 -27.94
CA ILE A 151 -14.72 -10.63 -27.66
C ILE A 151 -14.00 -9.45 -28.32
N PRO A 152 -13.09 -8.71 -27.64
CA PRO A 152 -12.13 -7.88 -28.34
C PRO A 152 -10.92 -8.72 -28.73
N THR A 153 -10.87 -8.96 -30.03
CA THR A 153 -9.80 -9.50 -30.86
C THR A 153 -8.43 -8.90 -30.58
N TYR A 154 -7.43 -9.77 -30.70
CA TYR A 154 -6.03 -9.41 -30.98
C TYR A 154 -5.93 -8.54 -32.24
N CYS A 155 -5.10 -7.50 -32.19
CA CYS A 155 -4.47 -6.94 -33.37
C CYS A 155 -2.95 -6.98 -33.16
N ASP A 156 -2.32 -7.97 -33.79
CA ASP A 156 -0.91 -7.97 -34.09
C ASP A 156 -0.65 -6.95 -35.20
N ASN A 157 0.14 -5.93 -34.91
CA ASN A 157 0.77 -5.11 -35.94
C ASN A 157 2.28 -5.06 -35.64
N GLU A 158 2.99 -6.12 -36.00
CA GLU A 158 4.38 -5.96 -36.43
C GLU A 158 4.37 -5.32 -37.82
N THR A 159 5.17 -4.28 -38.02
CA THR A 159 6.12 -4.15 -39.14
C THR A 159 6.86 -2.81 -39.05
N SER A 160 8.17 -2.91 -38.81
CA SER A 160 9.30 -2.22 -39.47
C SER A 160 9.16 -0.71 -39.73
N THR A 161 10.12 0.15 -39.38
CA THR A 161 11.49 0.12 -39.95
C THR A 161 12.42 1.09 -39.19
N GLU A 162 13.66 0.65 -39.07
CA GLU A 162 14.94 1.17 -38.54
C GLU A 162 15.42 2.58 -39.08
N PRO A 163 16.68 3.05 -38.85
CA PRO A 163 17.17 3.77 -37.66
C PRO A 163 17.96 5.06 -38.07
N ILE A 164 18.89 5.52 -37.21
CA ILE A 164 20.04 6.44 -37.44
C ILE A 164 19.84 7.90 -36.99
N SER A 165 20.53 8.32 -35.92
CA SER A 165 21.80 9.04 -36.09
C SER A 165 22.56 9.21 -34.75
N SER A 166 23.82 8.81 -34.84
CA SER A 166 24.91 8.96 -33.89
C SER A 166 25.81 10.07 -34.45
N VAL A 167 26.07 11.12 -33.67
CA VAL A 167 27.04 12.21 -33.92
C VAL A 167 27.20 12.91 -32.55
N ASP A 168 28.35 13.20 -31.95
CA ASP A 168 29.75 12.88 -32.21
C ASP A 168 30.54 13.10 -30.90
N LYS A 169 31.66 12.39 -30.77
CA LYS A 169 32.79 12.79 -29.92
C LYS A 169 33.51 13.93 -30.64
N GLN A 170 33.90 14.98 -29.91
CA GLN A 170 35.18 15.66 -30.19
C GLN A 170 35.66 16.44 -28.95
N ILE A 171 36.81 15.97 -28.45
CA ILE A 171 37.95 16.67 -27.83
C ILE A 171 37.65 17.57 -26.63
#